data_AF-A0A962F576-F1
#
_entry.id   AF-A0A962F576-F1
#
_cell.length_a   1.000
_cell.length_b   1.000
_cell.length_c   1.000
_cell.angle_alpha   90.00
_cell.angle_beta   90.00
_cell.angle_gamma   90.00
#
_symmetry.space_group_name_H-M   'P 1'
#
loop_
_entity.id
_entity.type
_entity.pdbx_description
1 polymer ?
#
loop_
_entity_poly.entity_id
_entity_poly.type
_entity_poly.pdbx_seq_one_letter_code
_entity_poly.pdbx_strand_id
1 'polypeptide(L)'
;MSDTINIAGMDKAELLAALYNNSQPLGLGFLQADANPMTRDEAAEIIRDQGLYFDYLKGRVMKINLEGDELNPWGYDRDNGQGSVASVIENLKNGLEIQPKTANTFAKGLDDFLKSAQPTHTEGNTMNLGIDEELRDALENARGKFGGPKGNDGGPA
;
A
#
# COMPACT_ATOMS: atom_id res chain seq x y z
N MET A 1 -21.31 -19.82 10.75
CA MET A 1 -20.23 -19.57 11.72
C MET A 1 -19.41 -18.45 11.11
N SER A 2 -19.30 -17.31 11.77
CA SER A 2 -18.40 -16.24 11.34
C SER A 2 -17.01 -16.65 11.78
N ASP A 3 -16.14 -17.02 10.83
CA ASP A 3 -14.76 -17.39 11.10
C ASP A 3 -14.01 -16.15 11.57
N THR A 4 -13.87 -16.00 12.89
CA THR A 4 -13.02 -14.98 13.51
C THR A 4 -11.56 -15.37 13.40
N ILE A 5 -10.67 -14.38 13.31
CA ILE A 5 -9.23 -14.58 13.19
C ILE A 5 -8.57 -14.19 14.52
N ASN A 6 -7.71 -15.06 15.04
CA ASN A 6 -6.96 -14.81 16.26
C ASN A 6 -5.87 -13.75 16.05
N ILE A 7 -5.94 -12.69 16.86
CA ILE A 7 -5.03 -11.54 16.91
C ILE A 7 -4.42 -11.35 18.31
N ALA A 8 -4.41 -12.39 19.14
CA ALA A 8 -3.82 -12.40 20.47
C ALA A 8 -2.32 -12.09 20.42
N GLY A 9 -1.87 -11.22 21.32
CA GLY A 9 -0.45 -10.86 21.44
C GLY A 9 0.12 -10.01 20.29
N MET A 10 -0.69 -9.65 19.29
CA MET A 10 -0.28 -8.73 18.23
C MET A 10 -0.31 -7.28 18.72
N ASP A 11 0.66 -6.47 18.29
CA ASP A 11 0.61 -5.02 18.49
C ASP A 11 -0.57 -4.46 17.68
N LYS A 12 -1.53 -3.85 18.38
CA LYS A 12 -2.76 -3.34 17.76
C LYS A 12 -2.50 -2.15 16.83
N ALA A 13 -1.49 -1.35 17.12
CA ALA A 13 -1.10 -0.23 16.27
C ALA A 13 -0.46 -0.72 14.97
N GLU A 14 0.42 -1.73 15.07
CA GLU A 14 1.00 -2.38 13.88
C GLU A 14 -0.08 -3.04 13.01
N LEU A 15 -1.02 -3.78 13.63
CA LEU A 15 -2.14 -4.39 12.94
C LEU A 15 -3.06 -3.36 12.27
N LEU A 16 -3.37 -2.25 12.95
CA LEU A 16 -4.17 -1.18 12.38
C LEU A 16 -3.48 -0.53 11.17
N ALA A 17 -2.20 -0.20 11.29
CA ALA A 17 -1.41 0.39 10.21
C ALA A 17 -1.38 -0.54 8.98
N ALA A 18 -1.12 -1.83 9.21
CA ALA A 18 -1.07 -2.84 8.15
C ALA A 18 -2.41 -3.02 7.43
N LEU A 19 -3.51 -3.10 8.18
CA LEU A 19 -4.85 -3.16 7.60
C LEU A 19 -5.17 -1.87 6.83
N TYR A 20 -4.85 -0.70 7.39
CA TYR A 20 -5.07 0.57 6.70
C TYR A 20 -4.30 0.63 5.37
N ASN A 21 -3.03 0.24 5.36
CA ASN A 21 -2.19 0.25 4.16
C ASN A 21 -2.68 -0.73 3.08
N ASN A 22 -3.30 -1.85 3.50
CA ASN A 22 -3.90 -2.81 2.59
C ASN A 22 -5.33 -2.43 2.11
N SER A 23 -5.95 -1.43 2.73
CA SER A 23 -7.31 -1.02 2.46
C SER A 23 -7.42 -0.08 1.25
N GLN A 24 -8.57 -0.08 0.59
CA GLN A 24 -8.84 0.75 -0.58
C GLN A 24 -9.62 2.02 -0.21
N PRO A 25 -9.31 3.18 -0.83
CA PRO A 25 -10.23 4.31 -0.80
C PRO A 25 -11.51 3.96 -1.58
N LEU A 26 -12.68 4.24 -1.01
CA LEU A 26 -13.98 3.99 -1.66
C LEU A 26 -14.71 5.30 -1.99
N GLY A 27 -15.35 5.35 -3.16
CA GLY A 27 -16.15 6.50 -3.63
C GLY A 27 -15.34 7.79 -3.72
N LEU A 28 -15.90 8.89 -3.19
CA LEU A 28 -15.19 10.18 -3.09
C LEU A 28 -14.05 10.17 -2.06
N GLY A 29 -13.85 9.07 -1.31
CA GLY A 29 -12.76 8.91 -0.34
C GLY A 29 -11.38 9.07 -0.95
N PHE A 30 -11.20 8.85 -2.26
CA PHE A 30 -9.96 9.14 -2.97
C PHE A 30 -9.53 10.61 -2.84
N LEU A 31 -10.47 11.56 -2.70
CA LEU A 31 -10.14 12.99 -2.53
C LEU A 31 -9.52 13.32 -1.16
N GLN A 32 -9.69 12.43 -0.18
CA GLN A 32 -9.18 12.58 1.19
C GLN A 32 -8.12 11.53 1.54
N ALA A 33 -7.90 10.56 0.65
CA ALA A 33 -6.98 9.47 0.89
C ALA A 33 -5.55 10.00 0.87
N ASP A 34 -4.89 9.95 2.02
CA ASP A 34 -3.45 10.15 2.06
C ASP A 34 -2.77 9.02 1.27
N ALA A 35 -1.88 9.42 0.37
CA ALA A 35 -1.08 8.50 -0.43
C ALA A 35 0.04 7.87 0.41
N ASN A 36 0.42 8.51 1.53
CA ASN A 36 1.44 8.00 2.41
C ASN A 36 0.92 6.80 3.21
N PRO A 37 1.76 5.77 3.40
CA PRO A 37 1.43 4.68 4.32
C PRO A 37 1.30 5.20 5.74
N MET A 38 0.32 4.66 6.46
CA MET A 38 0.20 4.86 7.90
C MET A 38 1.35 4.15 8.60
N THR A 39 2.00 4.85 9.52
CA THR A 39 3.04 4.29 10.38
C THR A 39 2.44 3.68 11.64
N ARG A 40 3.19 2.79 12.31
CA ARG A 40 2.77 2.21 13.59
C ARG A 40 2.56 3.28 14.67
N ASP A 41 3.41 4.31 14.71
CA ASP A 41 3.30 5.37 15.72
C ASP A 41 2.06 6.25 15.51
N GLU A 42 1.79 6.60 14.26
CA GLU A 42 0.55 7.29 13.88
C GLU A 42 -0.69 6.45 14.23
N ALA A 43 -0.67 5.14 13.94
CA ALA A 43 -1.75 4.24 14.32
C ALA A 43 -1.93 4.17 15.85
N ALA A 44 -0.84 4.22 16.62
CA ALA A 44 -0.89 4.23 18.07
C ALA A 44 -1.53 5.52 18.63
N GLU A 45 -1.26 6.67 18.01
CA GLU A 45 -1.94 7.93 18.33
C GLU A 45 -3.43 7.86 18.02
N ILE A 46 -3.79 7.36 16.83
CA ILE A 46 -5.20 7.18 16.44
C ILE A 46 -5.94 6.27 17.41
N ILE A 47 -5.33 5.15 17.82
CA ILE A 47 -5.94 4.24 18.80
C ILE A 47 -6.14 4.92 20.16
N ARG A 48 -5.17 5.74 20.58
CA ARG A 48 -5.28 6.49 21.84
C ARG A 48 -6.45 7.46 21.81
N ASP A 49 -6.68 8.11 20.66
CA ASP A 49 -7.67 9.18 20.53
C ASP A 49 -9.07 8.65 20.19
N GLN A 50 -9.17 7.58 19.39
CA GLN A 50 -10.42 7.09 18.80
C GLN A 50 -10.84 5.69 19.29
N GLY A 51 -9.94 4.94 19.93
CA GLY A 51 -10.19 3.58 20.40
C GLY A 51 -9.78 2.50 19.39
N LEU A 52 -10.42 1.32 19.46
CA LEU A 52 -10.05 0.12 18.71
C LEU A 52 -11.10 -0.31 17.66
N TYR A 53 -12.15 0.49 17.48
CA TYR A 53 -13.22 0.22 16.53
C TYR A 53 -13.21 1.25 15.40
N PHE A 54 -13.16 0.76 14.15
CA PHE A 54 -13.04 1.63 12.98
C PHE A 54 -13.97 1.17 11.86
N ASP A 55 -14.98 1.97 11.53
CA ASP A 55 -15.78 1.78 10.32
C ASP A 55 -15.04 2.35 9.08
N TYR A 56 -14.49 3.56 9.24
CA TYR A 56 -13.69 4.26 8.24
C TYR A 56 -12.49 4.90 8.91
N LEU A 57 -11.38 4.99 8.18
CA LEU A 57 -10.18 5.68 8.63
C LEU A 57 -9.56 6.42 7.45
N LYS A 58 -9.41 7.76 7.58
CA LYS A 58 -8.82 8.64 6.55
C LYS A 58 -9.32 8.36 5.12
N GLY A 59 -10.64 8.24 4.95
CA GLY A 59 -11.27 8.00 3.64
C GLY A 59 -11.20 6.56 3.12
N ARG A 60 -10.64 5.62 3.90
CA ARG A 60 -10.59 4.19 3.58
C ARG A 60 -11.55 3.39 4.46
N VAL A 61 -12.03 2.27 3.93
CA VAL A 61 -13.03 1.43 4.61
C VAL A 61 -12.34 0.35 5.42
N MET A 62 -12.63 0.36 6.72
CA MET A 62 -11.98 -0.54 7.68
C MET A 62 -12.96 -1.59 8.17
N LYS A 63 -14.06 -1.19 8.83
CA LYS A 63 -15.07 -2.11 9.39
C LYS A 63 -14.48 -3.22 10.25
N ILE A 64 -13.56 -2.84 11.13
CA ILE A 64 -12.85 -3.74 12.04
C ILE A 64 -13.10 -3.35 13.51
N ASN A 65 -13.08 -4.35 14.37
CA ASN A 65 -12.90 -4.19 15.81
C ASN A 65 -11.63 -4.92 16.23
N LEU A 66 -10.68 -4.21 16.83
CA LEU A 66 -9.40 -4.74 17.29
C LEU A 66 -9.38 -5.01 18.81
N GLU A 67 -10.50 -4.83 19.50
CA GLU A 67 -10.67 -5.17 20.90
C GLU A 67 -10.54 -6.68 21.15
N GLY A 68 -9.88 -7.03 22.26
CA GLY A 68 -9.65 -8.42 22.63
C GLY A 68 -8.69 -9.15 21.68
N ASP A 69 -8.93 -10.45 21.51
CA ASP A 69 -8.02 -11.37 20.85
C ASP A 69 -8.56 -11.95 19.54
N GLU A 70 -9.76 -11.55 19.13
CA GLU A 70 -10.41 -12.05 17.92
C GLU A 70 -10.90 -10.90 17.03
N LEU A 71 -10.62 -11.02 15.73
CA LEU A 71 -11.07 -10.08 14.71
C LEU A 71 -12.08 -10.77 13.80
N ASN A 72 -13.25 -10.17 13.62
CA ASN A 72 -14.20 -10.57 12.58
C ASN A 72 -13.79 -9.93 11.24
N PRO A 73 -13.36 -10.71 10.22
CA PRO A 73 -12.85 -10.15 8.97
C PRO A 73 -13.97 -9.71 8.02
N TRP A 74 -15.22 -10.13 8.24
CA TRP A 74 -16.29 -10.04 7.24
C TRP A 74 -16.50 -8.61 6.71
N GLY A 75 -16.53 -7.62 7.59
CA GLY A 75 -16.76 -6.23 7.21
C GLY A 75 -15.64 -5.68 6.33
N TYR A 76 -14.40 -5.93 6.73
CA TYR A 76 -13.21 -5.49 6.00
C TYR A 76 -13.09 -6.21 4.65
N ASP A 77 -13.17 -7.55 4.65
CA ASP A 77 -12.95 -8.40 3.47
C ASP A 77 -14.01 -8.17 2.39
N ARG A 78 -15.25 -7.87 2.78
CA ARG A 78 -16.33 -7.53 1.82
C ARG A 78 -15.94 -6.37 0.91
N ASP A 79 -15.30 -5.34 1.47
CA ASP A 79 -15.00 -4.10 0.76
C ASP A 79 -13.56 -4.06 0.20
N ASN A 80 -12.62 -4.78 0.82
CA ASN A 80 -11.20 -4.78 0.45
C ASN A 80 -10.72 -6.05 -0.28
N GLY A 81 -11.59 -7.06 -0.40
CA GLY A 81 -11.35 -8.34 -1.06
C GLY A 81 -11.34 -9.51 -0.08
N GLN A 82 -11.97 -10.62 -0.45
CA GLN A 82 -12.07 -11.82 0.39
C GLN A 82 -10.67 -12.34 0.80
N GLY A 83 -10.47 -12.62 2.09
CA GLY A 83 -9.20 -13.13 2.63
C GLY A 83 -8.14 -12.05 2.88
N SER A 84 -8.47 -10.77 2.73
CA SER A 84 -7.52 -9.67 2.88
C SER A 84 -7.00 -9.54 4.30
N VAL A 85 -7.86 -9.68 5.32
CA VAL A 85 -7.43 -9.65 6.72
C VAL A 85 -6.47 -10.80 7.02
N ALA A 86 -6.79 -12.01 6.55
CA ALA A 86 -5.96 -13.19 6.76
C ALA A 86 -4.56 -13.00 6.15
N SER A 87 -4.50 -12.49 4.91
CA SER A 87 -3.23 -12.20 4.23
C SER A 87 -2.39 -11.16 4.98
N VAL A 88 -3.00 -10.09 5.50
CA VAL A 88 -2.29 -9.08 6.29
C VAL A 88 -1.69 -9.68 7.57
N ILE A 89 -2.49 -10.46 8.30
CA ILE A 89 -2.03 -11.09 9.55
C ILE A 89 -0.92 -12.10 9.29
N GLU A 90 -1.01 -12.88 8.22
CA GLU A 90 0.05 -13.81 7.81
C GLU A 90 1.35 -13.07 7.49
N ASN A 91 1.27 -11.99 6.72
CA ASN A 91 2.44 -11.17 6.37
C ASN A 91 3.10 -10.57 7.62
N LEU A 92 2.31 -10.02 8.56
CA LEU A 92 2.84 -9.51 9.82
C LEU A 92 3.54 -10.59 10.65
N LYS A 93 2.95 -11.78 10.74
CA LYS A 93 3.57 -12.94 11.43
C LYS A 93 4.88 -13.37 10.78
N ASN A 94 5.00 -13.20 9.47
CA ASN A 94 6.20 -13.48 8.71
C ASN A 94 7.22 -12.31 8.69
N GLY A 95 6.92 -11.19 9.36
CA GLY A 95 7.78 -10.00 9.39
C GLY A 95 7.88 -9.26 8.06
N LEU A 96 6.89 -9.40 7.19
CA LEU A 96 6.83 -8.72 5.90
C LEU A 96 6.19 -7.33 6.05
N GLU A 97 6.85 -6.31 5.52
CA GLU A 97 6.37 -4.93 5.55
C GLU A 97 5.20 -4.75 4.54
N ILE A 98 4.04 -4.29 5.02
CA ILE A 98 2.86 -4.05 4.18
C ILE A 98 2.96 -2.65 3.54
N GLN A 99 3.46 -2.59 2.31
CA GLN A 99 3.43 -1.39 1.48
C GLN A 99 1.99 -1.09 1.02
N PRO A 100 1.60 0.20 0.88
CA PRO A 100 0.25 0.55 0.47
C PRO A 100 0.00 0.13 -0.98
N LYS A 101 -1.19 -0.42 -1.28
CA LYS A 101 -1.53 -0.92 -2.63
C LYS A 101 -1.32 0.13 -3.74
N THR A 102 -1.45 1.42 -3.41
CA THR A 102 -1.22 2.54 -4.34
C THR A 102 0.24 2.70 -4.77
N ALA A 103 1.22 2.37 -3.91
CA ALA A 103 2.64 2.46 -4.25
C ALA A 103 3.01 1.47 -5.37
N ASN A 104 2.41 0.27 -5.38
CA ASN A 104 2.65 -0.75 -6.39
C ASN A 104 2.18 -0.34 -7.80
N THR A 105 1.13 0.48 -7.90
CA THR A 105 0.59 0.92 -9.20
C THR A 105 1.49 1.98 -9.85
N PHE A 106 2.03 2.93 -9.07
CA PHE A 106 2.97 3.92 -9.59
C PHE A 106 4.29 3.27 -10.00
N ALA A 107 4.85 2.38 -9.15
CA ALA A 107 6.09 1.67 -9.47
C ALA A 107 5.95 0.86 -10.77
N LYS A 108 4.86 0.10 -10.91
CA LYS A 108 4.59 -0.67 -12.14
C LYS A 108 4.41 0.24 -13.36
N GLY A 109 3.62 1.31 -13.24
CA GLY A 109 3.41 2.26 -14.33
C GLY A 109 4.70 2.97 -14.77
N LEU A 110 5.58 3.28 -13.82
CA LEU A 110 6.90 3.84 -14.11
C LEU A 110 7.83 2.81 -14.77
N ASP A 111 7.84 1.56 -14.28
CA ASP A 111 8.63 0.48 -14.89
C ASP A 111 8.17 0.20 -16.34
N ASP A 112 6.86 0.21 -16.61
CA ASP A 112 6.31 0.07 -17.97
C ASP A 112 6.65 1.27 -18.86
N PHE A 113 6.66 2.49 -18.31
CA PHE A 113 7.07 3.71 -19.02
C PHE A 113 8.56 3.69 -19.36
N LEU A 114 9.44 3.38 -18.40
CA LEU A 114 10.89 3.33 -18.62
C LEU A 114 11.32 2.19 -19.57
N LYS A 115 10.54 1.11 -19.64
CA LYS A 115 10.74 0.02 -20.63
C LYS A 115 10.28 0.38 -22.04
N SER A 116 9.24 1.20 -22.18
CA SER A 116 8.69 1.62 -23.48
C SER A 116 9.30 2.91 -24.02
N ALA A 117 9.95 3.71 -23.18
CA ALA A 117 10.62 4.93 -23.58
C ALA A 117 11.89 4.67 -24.40
N GLN A 118 12.00 5.36 -25.53
CA GLN A 118 13.22 5.39 -26.35
C GLN A 118 14.11 6.56 -25.92
N PRO A 119 15.44 6.43 -26.01
CA PRO A 119 16.35 7.55 -25.81
C PRO A 119 16.16 8.58 -26.93
N THR A 120 16.53 9.84 -26.64
CA THR A 120 16.52 10.91 -27.64
C THR A 120 17.35 10.50 -28.84
N HIS A 121 16.74 10.51 -30.02
CA HIS A 121 17.41 10.16 -31.26
C HIS A 121 17.05 11.14 -32.37
N THR A 122 17.96 11.26 -33.34
CA THR A 122 17.74 12.11 -34.51
C THR A 122 17.51 11.19 -35.71
N GLU A 123 16.35 11.34 -36.36
CA GLU A 123 16.03 10.66 -37.62
C GLU A 123 15.96 11.72 -38.72
N GLY A 124 16.94 11.71 -39.62
CA GLY A 124 17.06 12.73 -40.67
C GLY A 124 17.22 14.13 -40.09
N ASN A 125 16.32 15.05 -40.45
CA ASN A 125 16.32 16.45 -39.97
C ASN A 125 15.40 16.67 -38.75
N THR A 126 14.89 15.60 -38.15
CA THR A 126 13.94 15.60 -37.04
C THR A 126 14.60 15.03 -35.79
N MET A 127 14.58 15.80 -34.71
CA MET A 127 14.99 15.34 -33.38
C MET A 127 13.77 14.82 -32.63
N ASN A 128 13.77 13.53 -32.31
CA ASN A 128 12.78 12.91 -31.45
C ASN A 128 13.31 12.97 -30.02
N LEU A 129 12.65 13.79 -29.18
CA LEU A 129 12.98 13.92 -27.77
C LEU A 129 12.52 12.66 -27.04
N GLY A 130 13.49 11.91 -26.52
CA GLY A 130 13.28 10.73 -25.70
C GLY A 130 13.63 11.02 -24.24
N ILE A 131 13.73 9.97 -23.43
CA ILE A 131 14.18 10.11 -22.04
C ILE A 131 15.72 10.16 -22.04
N ASP A 132 16.28 11.24 -21.52
CA ASP A 132 17.71 11.34 -21.22
C ASP A 132 18.04 10.77 -19.83
N GLU A 133 19.33 10.55 -19.57
CA GLU A 133 19.84 10.00 -18.30
C GLU A 133 19.44 10.86 -17.09
N GLU A 134 19.43 12.19 -17.24
CA GLU A 134 19.10 13.11 -16.15
C GLU A 134 17.63 13.00 -15.72
N LEU A 135 16.71 12.93 -16.69
CA LEU A 135 15.29 12.71 -16.43
C LEU A 135 15.04 11.30 -15.87
N ARG A 136 15.77 10.29 -16.35
CA ARG A 136 15.68 8.92 -15.86
C ARG A 136 16.10 8.84 -14.38
N ASP A 137 17.20 9.46 -14.02
CA ASP A 137 17.70 9.53 -12.65
C ASP A 137 16.76 10.34 -11.74
N ALA A 138 16.19 11.44 -12.23
CA ALA A 138 15.19 12.21 -11.50
C ALA A 138 13.94 11.37 -11.19
N LEU A 139 13.47 10.56 -12.15
CA LEU A 139 12.32 9.67 -11.99
C LEU A 139 12.61 8.49 -11.04
N GLU A 140 13.79 7.88 -11.11
CA GLU A 140 14.21 6.83 -10.16
C GLU A 140 14.41 7.39 -8.74
N ASN A 141 14.92 8.62 -8.60
CA ASN A 141 14.97 9.29 -7.30
C ASN A 141 13.57 9.62 -6.75
N ALA A 142 12.62 9.97 -7.62
CA ALA A 142 11.23 10.16 -7.24
C ALA A 142 10.56 8.83 -6.84
N ARG A 143 10.90 7.70 -7.48
CA ARG A 143 10.44 6.36 -7.08
C ARG A 143 10.75 6.07 -5.61
N GLY A 144 11.98 6.36 -5.16
CA GLY A 144 12.37 6.17 -3.77
C GLY A 144 11.54 6.99 -2.77
N LYS A 145 10.92 8.09 -3.23
CA LYS A 145 10.07 8.97 -2.41
C LYS A 145 8.57 8.64 -2.48
N PHE A 146 8.10 7.97 -3.55
CA PHE A 146 6.66 7.84 -3.84
C PHE A 146 6.18 6.42 -4.20
N GLY A 147 7.07 5.42 -4.39
CA GLY A 147 6.72 4.16 -5.08
C GLY A 147 7.15 2.84 -4.43
N GLY A 148 7.78 2.84 -3.26
CA GLY A 148 8.27 1.60 -2.64
C GLY A 148 9.44 0.93 -3.39
N PRO A 149 10.02 -0.17 -2.85
CA PRO A 149 11.23 -0.78 -3.38
C PRO A 149 11.07 -1.27 -4.81
N LYS A 150 12.19 -1.40 -5.55
CA LYS A 150 12.20 -2.14 -6.82
C LYS A 150 11.57 -3.52 -6.59
N GLY A 151 10.56 -3.84 -7.39
CA GLY A 151 10.06 -5.22 -7.46
C GLY A 151 11.27 -6.12 -7.65
N ASN A 152 11.36 -7.17 -6.84
CA ASN A 152 12.47 -8.11 -6.91
C ASN A 152 12.30 -8.89 -8.22
N ASP A 153 12.78 -8.30 -9.31
CA ASP A 153 12.87 -8.94 -10.61
C ASP A 153 13.95 -10.01 -10.44
N GLY A 154 13.52 -11.21 -10.06
CA GLY A 154 14.36 -12.40 -10.05
C GLY A 154 14.98 -12.56 -11.43
N GLY A 155 16.21 -12.08 -11.58
CA GLY A 155 17.07 -12.43 -12.68
C GLY A 155 17.50 -13.90 -12.52
N PRO A 156 17.55 -14.70 -13.60
CA PRO A 156 18.00 -16.07 -13.50
C PRO A 156 19.47 -16.11 -13.04
N ALA A 157 19.75 -17.11 -12.20
CA ALA A 157 21.09 -17.49 -11.75
C ALA A 157 22.00 -17.90 -12.92
#